data_AF-A0A3M1FJ53-F1
#
_entry.id   AF-A0A3M1FJ53-F1
#
_cell.length_a   1.000
_cell.length_b   1.000
_cell.length_c   1.000
_cell.angle_alpha   90.00
_cell.angle_beta   90.00
_cell.angle_gamma   90.00
#
_symmetry.space_group_name_H-M   'P 1'
#
loop_
_entity.id
_entity.type
_entity.pdbx_description
1 polymer ?
#
loop_
_entity_poly.entity_id
_entity_poly.type
_entity_poly.pdbx_seq_one_letter_code
_entity_poly.pdbx_strand_id
1 'polypeptide(L)'
;LMLKTLAYFLGFLLVLVLIVVYTFGYVVPPGYIGVRRIGFGPGQGYKKSVLKPGYHWGVPFFSYSTVHLVPTTVQVIHFHRNAPAKLGYFPPLEIQTTDGAKVIADLTLYAKFYKREGISENGIKHGGPVNLITEVGLTPKDWFNRIRRNAEGELRRALGELTTAQFYNPLLREEKINRAHKAMNEKLARFGIAVKDVLLRRYIYEAEQINEAIFRKNLQEQEVRLNSILREFEEVRAELRKTRAKYDAEIKTTIVSGQAKARVLRSEGDLFEKEAQAKGDLMVAEAKAKVTSLKAAVFNQGLGAKLYVARELLKLLSAIKGGVLSDFNPLDVSDVLNKFGVNENSLEKNDQQ
;
A
#
# COMPACT_ATOMS: atom_id res chain seq x y z
N LEU A 1 0.58 25.54 -93.04
CA LEU A 1 -0.61 24.68 -92.85
C LEU A 1 -0.28 23.40 -92.05
N MET A 2 0.77 22.66 -92.42
CA MET A 2 1.15 21.38 -91.78
C MET A 2 1.41 21.43 -90.27
N LEU A 3 1.98 22.52 -89.75
CA LEU A 3 2.29 22.64 -88.32
C LEU A 3 1.01 22.72 -87.46
N LYS A 4 -0.05 23.36 -87.98
CA LYS A 4 -1.35 23.48 -87.29
C LYS A 4 -2.09 22.14 -87.29
N THR A 5 -2.10 21.43 -88.41
CA THR A 5 -2.71 20.09 -88.49
C THR A 5 -2.01 19.07 -87.60
N LEU A 6 -0.68 19.13 -87.49
CA LEU A 6 0.09 18.30 -86.56
C LEU A 6 -0.26 18.62 -85.09
N ALA A 7 -0.38 19.90 -84.74
CA ALA A 7 -0.77 20.32 -83.40
C ALA A 7 -2.19 19.86 -83.02
N TYR A 8 -3.16 19.96 -83.95
CA TYR A 8 -4.52 19.46 -83.71
C TYR A 8 -4.56 17.93 -83.56
N PHE A 9 -3.78 17.21 -84.37
CA PHE A 9 -3.66 15.76 -84.26
C PHE A 9 -3.05 15.33 -82.92
N LEU A 10 -1.99 16.02 -82.47
CA LEU A 10 -1.34 15.73 -81.19
C LEU A 10 -2.26 16.06 -80.01
N GLY A 11 -3.01 17.16 -80.10
CA GLY A 11 -4.03 17.53 -79.12
C GLY A 11 -5.17 16.51 -79.04
N PHE A 12 -5.65 16.03 -80.18
CA PHE A 12 -6.67 14.97 -80.24
C PHE A 12 -6.17 13.66 -79.62
N LEU A 13 -4.92 13.25 -79.92
CA LEU A 13 -4.31 12.06 -79.34
C LEU A 13 -4.21 12.18 -77.81
N LEU A 14 -3.81 13.34 -77.30
CA LEU A 14 -3.73 13.59 -75.86
C LEU A 14 -5.09 13.52 -75.17
N VAL A 15 -6.13 14.09 -75.80
CA VAL A 15 -7.51 13.99 -75.30
C VAL A 15 -8.00 12.54 -75.32
N LEU A 16 -7.71 11.78 -76.38
CA LEU A 16 -8.05 10.35 -76.47
C LEU A 16 -7.37 9.56 -75.34
N VAL A 17 -6.08 9.78 -75.10
CA VAL A 17 -5.33 9.13 -74.01
C VAL A 17 -5.93 9.48 -72.65
N LEU A 18 -6.30 10.74 -72.41
CA LEU A 18 -6.96 11.16 -71.17
C LEU A 18 -8.32 10.49 -70.99
N ILE A 19 -9.12 10.37 -72.05
CA ILE A 19 -10.41 9.65 -72.01
C ILE A 19 -10.18 8.18 -71.66
N VAL A 20 -9.18 7.52 -72.25
CA VAL A 20 -8.84 6.12 -71.93
C VAL A 20 -8.38 5.98 -70.48
N VAL A 21 -7.46 6.83 -69.99
CA VAL A 21 -7.01 6.79 -68.59
C VAL A 21 -8.16 7.08 -67.63
N TYR A 22 -9.06 7.99 -67.95
CA TYR A 22 -10.21 8.30 -67.09
C TYR A 22 -11.23 7.16 -67.06
N THR A 23 -11.55 6.58 -68.21
CA THR A 23 -12.55 5.50 -68.30
C THR A 23 -12.03 4.18 -67.75
N PHE A 24 -10.78 3.81 -68.01
CA PHE A 24 -10.18 2.56 -67.53
C PHE A 24 -9.56 2.66 -66.13
N GLY A 25 -9.64 3.84 -65.51
CA GLY A 25 -9.07 4.10 -64.19
C GLY A 25 -10.03 3.85 -63.04
N TYR A 26 -9.60 3.05 -62.06
CA TYR A 26 -10.25 2.96 -60.75
C TYR A 26 -9.32 3.46 -59.66
N VAL A 27 -9.78 4.45 -58.89
CA VAL A 27 -9.03 4.97 -57.75
C VAL A 27 -9.53 4.33 -56.47
N VAL A 28 -8.64 3.65 -55.75
CA VAL A 28 -8.90 3.17 -54.39
C VAL A 28 -8.44 4.27 -53.43
N PRO A 29 -9.37 4.92 -52.69
CA PRO A 29 -9.01 6.01 -51.80
C PRO A 29 -8.15 5.53 -50.61
N PRO A 30 -7.36 6.43 -50.00
CA PRO A 30 -6.65 6.12 -48.75
C PRO A 30 -7.66 5.73 -47.67
N GLY A 31 -7.26 4.76 -46.84
CA GLY A 31 -8.15 4.19 -45.83
C GLY A 31 -9.07 3.07 -46.35
N TYR A 32 -9.05 2.75 -47.64
CA TYR A 32 -9.80 1.63 -48.22
C TYR A 32 -8.86 0.62 -48.90
N ILE A 33 -9.38 -0.59 -49.09
CA ILE A 33 -8.80 -1.63 -49.96
C ILE A 33 -9.85 -2.06 -50.97
N GLY A 34 -9.40 -2.28 -52.21
CA GLY A 34 -10.26 -2.71 -53.30
C GLY A 34 -10.26 -4.23 -53.44
N VAL A 35 -11.43 -4.83 -53.57
CA VAL A 35 -11.59 -6.24 -53.94
C VAL A 35 -12.13 -6.28 -55.36
N ARG A 36 -11.34 -6.84 -56.28
CA ARG A 36 -11.72 -6.93 -57.69
C ARG A 36 -12.57 -8.17 -57.93
N ARG A 37 -13.72 -7.98 -58.56
CA ARG A 37 -14.59 -9.02 -59.10
C ARG A 37 -14.52 -9.00 -60.61
N ILE A 38 -14.28 -10.15 -61.21
CA ILE A 38 -14.34 -10.37 -62.66
C ILE A 38 -15.70 -10.98 -62.99
N GLY A 39 -16.49 -10.28 -63.81
CA GLY A 39 -17.88 -10.62 -64.10
C GLY A 39 -18.06 -11.84 -65.02
N PHE A 40 -17.23 -11.97 -66.05
CA PHE A 40 -17.30 -13.01 -67.07
C PHE A 40 -15.91 -13.27 -67.69
N GLY A 41 -15.63 -14.49 -68.15
CA GLY A 41 -14.36 -14.88 -68.79
C GLY A 41 -13.41 -15.73 -67.92
N PRO A 42 -12.23 -16.12 -68.44
CA PRO A 42 -11.26 -16.91 -67.70
C PRO A 42 -10.75 -16.15 -66.46
N GLY A 43 -10.89 -16.77 -65.28
CA GLY A 43 -10.62 -16.11 -63.99
C GLY A 43 -11.81 -15.36 -63.38
N GLN A 44 -13.04 -15.70 -63.80
CA GLN A 44 -14.29 -15.20 -63.21
C GLN A 44 -14.33 -15.36 -61.68
N GLY A 45 -14.93 -14.37 -61.00
CA GLY A 45 -15.09 -14.36 -59.54
C GLY A 45 -14.22 -13.31 -58.86
N TYR A 46 -14.04 -13.46 -57.54
CA TYR A 46 -13.26 -12.51 -56.75
C TYR A 46 -11.78 -12.88 -56.76
N LYS A 47 -10.93 -11.93 -57.14
CA LYS A 47 -9.48 -12.12 -57.08
C LYS A 47 -9.02 -12.08 -55.62
N LYS A 48 -8.25 -13.09 -55.19
CA LYS A 48 -7.69 -13.17 -53.83
C LYS A 48 -6.77 -12.00 -53.48
N SER A 49 -6.11 -11.40 -54.48
CA SER A 49 -5.24 -10.24 -54.29
C SER A 49 -6.08 -8.97 -54.09
N VAL A 50 -5.89 -8.32 -52.94
CA VAL A 50 -6.48 -7.01 -52.63
C VAL A 50 -5.71 -5.88 -53.33
N LEU A 51 -6.44 -4.87 -53.82
CA LEU A 51 -5.88 -3.65 -54.39
C LEU A 51 -5.56 -2.67 -53.25
N LYS A 52 -4.32 -2.16 -53.22
CA LYS A 52 -3.87 -1.13 -52.29
C LYS A 52 -4.46 0.25 -52.65
N PRO A 53 -4.45 1.25 -51.76
CA PRO A 53 -4.78 2.62 -52.15
C PRO A 53 -3.94 3.09 -53.35
N GLY A 54 -4.56 3.82 -54.27
CA GLY A 54 -3.94 4.31 -55.50
C GLY A 54 -4.79 4.09 -56.75
N TYR A 55 -4.24 4.47 -57.90
CA TYR A 55 -4.86 4.27 -59.20
C TYR A 55 -4.60 2.85 -59.72
N HIS A 56 -5.64 2.17 -60.17
CA HIS A 56 -5.59 0.82 -60.71
C HIS A 56 -6.30 0.76 -62.05
N TRP A 57 -5.72 0.02 -62.99
CA TRP A 57 -6.35 -0.24 -64.27
C TRP A 57 -7.50 -1.25 -64.13
N GLY A 58 -8.65 -0.91 -64.70
CA GLY A 58 -9.82 -1.78 -64.80
C GLY A 58 -10.51 -1.59 -66.15
N VAL A 59 -11.23 -2.62 -66.60
CA VAL A 59 -12.03 -2.53 -67.83
C VAL A 59 -13.48 -2.25 -67.39
N PRO A 60 -13.99 -1.02 -67.57
CA PRO A 60 -15.32 -0.64 -67.09
C PRO A 60 -16.44 -1.20 -67.99
N PHE A 61 -16.13 -1.52 -69.25
CA PHE A 61 -17.11 -1.95 -70.24
C PHE A 61 -17.67 -3.34 -69.89
N PHE A 62 -18.98 -3.50 -70.08
CA PHE A 62 -19.74 -4.75 -69.87
C PHE A 62 -19.65 -5.36 -68.46
N SER A 63 -19.44 -4.54 -67.42
CA SER A 63 -19.29 -5.02 -66.03
C SER A 63 -18.18 -6.06 -65.85
N TYR A 64 -17.16 -6.03 -66.72
CA TYR A 64 -16.09 -7.02 -66.72
C TYR A 64 -15.27 -7.01 -65.43
N SER A 65 -14.96 -5.83 -64.89
CA SER A 65 -14.20 -5.68 -63.65
C SER A 65 -14.84 -4.64 -62.73
N THR A 66 -15.43 -5.08 -61.62
CA THR A 66 -15.91 -4.18 -60.55
C THR A 66 -14.98 -4.22 -59.34
N VAL A 67 -14.70 -3.06 -58.75
CA VAL A 67 -13.89 -2.95 -57.52
C VAL A 67 -14.80 -2.59 -56.36
N HIS A 68 -14.86 -3.47 -55.37
CA HIS A 68 -15.62 -3.23 -54.13
C HIS A 68 -14.68 -2.70 -53.06
N LEU A 69 -15.07 -1.59 -52.41
CA LEU A 69 -14.25 -0.92 -51.41
C LEU A 69 -14.57 -1.45 -50.02
N VAL A 70 -13.55 -1.89 -49.30
CA VAL A 70 -13.63 -2.28 -47.89
C VAL A 70 -12.82 -1.28 -47.07
N PRO A 71 -13.39 -0.66 -46.02
CA PRO A 71 -12.66 0.27 -45.19
C PRO A 71 -11.62 -0.46 -44.36
N THR A 72 -10.46 0.16 -44.17
CA THR A 72 -9.37 -0.35 -43.30
C THR A 72 -9.33 0.35 -41.95
N THR A 73 -10.13 1.39 -41.79
CA THR A 73 -10.30 2.14 -40.55
C THR A 73 -11.13 1.35 -39.55
N VAL A 74 -10.98 1.69 -38.26
CA VAL A 74 -11.82 1.13 -37.20
C VAL A 74 -13.25 1.61 -37.40
N GLN A 75 -14.18 0.66 -37.40
CA GLN A 75 -15.62 0.88 -37.45
C GLN A 75 -16.15 0.87 -36.02
N VAL A 76 -16.97 1.86 -35.69
CA VAL A 76 -17.58 1.98 -34.37
C VAL A 76 -19.05 1.62 -34.48
N ILE A 77 -19.50 0.70 -33.62
CA ILE A 77 -20.87 0.24 -33.55
C ILE A 77 -21.41 0.55 -32.15
N HIS A 78 -22.51 1.27 -32.09
CA HIS A 78 -23.14 1.70 -30.84
C HIS A 78 -24.46 0.98 -30.62
N PHE A 79 -24.59 0.37 -29.45
CA PHE A 79 -25.86 -0.08 -28.88
C PHE A 79 -26.35 1.00 -27.94
N HIS A 80 -27.51 1.58 -28.24
CA HIS A 80 -28.05 2.70 -27.50
C HIS A 80 -29.56 2.73 -27.47
N ARG A 81 -30.14 3.07 -26.31
CA ARG A 81 -31.58 3.32 -26.12
C ARG A 81 -32.19 4.27 -27.15
N ASN A 82 -31.55 5.42 -27.36
CA ASN A 82 -32.02 6.43 -28.32
C ASN A 82 -31.20 6.36 -29.60
N ALA A 83 -31.07 5.17 -30.18
CA ALA A 83 -30.31 4.97 -31.40
C ALA A 83 -30.95 5.75 -32.57
N PRO A 84 -30.23 6.70 -33.20
CA PRO A 84 -30.72 7.33 -34.42
C PRO A 84 -30.81 6.28 -35.55
N ALA A 85 -31.63 6.54 -36.56
CA ALA A 85 -31.72 5.72 -37.77
C ALA A 85 -30.49 5.92 -38.68
N LYS A 86 -29.29 5.70 -38.13
CA LYS A 86 -27.99 5.87 -38.77
C LYS A 86 -27.24 4.54 -38.75
N LEU A 87 -26.50 4.28 -39.83
CA LEU A 87 -25.65 3.10 -39.91
C LEU A 87 -24.67 3.04 -38.72
N GLY A 88 -24.60 1.88 -38.08
CA GLY A 88 -23.73 1.64 -36.92
C GLY A 88 -24.39 1.95 -35.57
N TYR A 89 -25.63 2.45 -35.56
CA TYR A 89 -26.43 2.61 -34.35
C TYR A 89 -27.51 1.55 -34.29
N PHE A 90 -27.61 0.89 -33.14
CA PHE A 90 -28.56 -0.19 -32.90
C PHE A 90 -29.25 0.01 -31.55
N PRO A 91 -30.45 -0.58 -31.36
CA PRO A 91 -31.13 -0.60 -30.07
C PRO A 91 -30.21 -1.13 -28.95
N PRO A 92 -30.51 -0.84 -27.69
CA PRO A 92 -29.68 -1.30 -26.58
C PRO A 92 -29.72 -2.82 -26.47
N LEU A 93 -28.71 -3.40 -25.80
CA LEU A 93 -28.67 -4.82 -25.58
C LEU A 93 -29.53 -5.19 -24.37
N GLU A 94 -30.59 -5.93 -24.61
CA GLU A 94 -31.40 -6.53 -23.56
C GLU A 94 -30.80 -7.89 -23.15
N ILE A 95 -30.53 -8.06 -21.86
CA ILE A 95 -29.90 -9.23 -21.26
C ILE A 95 -30.82 -9.73 -20.14
N GLN A 96 -31.03 -11.03 -20.06
CA GLN A 96 -31.70 -11.66 -18.93
C GLN A 96 -30.63 -12.34 -18.07
N THR A 97 -30.57 -11.99 -16.79
CA THR A 97 -29.66 -12.57 -15.81
C THR A 97 -30.16 -13.94 -15.34
N THR A 98 -29.31 -14.72 -14.66
CA THR A 98 -29.66 -16.06 -14.17
C THR A 98 -30.79 -16.06 -13.14
N ASP A 99 -30.96 -14.97 -12.41
CA ASP A 99 -32.04 -14.74 -11.44
C ASP A 99 -33.30 -14.12 -12.08
N GLY A 100 -33.33 -14.01 -13.42
CA GLY A 100 -34.50 -13.60 -14.19
C GLY A 100 -34.71 -12.09 -14.33
N ALA A 101 -33.81 -11.26 -13.79
CA ALA A 101 -33.88 -9.83 -13.97
C ALA A 101 -33.52 -9.44 -15.42
N LYS A 102 -34.16 -8.37 -15.91
CA LYS A 102 -33.88 -7.82 -17.24
C LYS A 102 -32.99 -6.58 -17.12
N VAL A 103 -31.86 -6.65 -17.80
CA VAL A 103 -30.84 -5.60 -17.87
C VAL A 103 -30.80 -5.03 -19.27
N ILE A 104 -30.92 -3.72 -19.40
CA ILE A 104 -30.78 -2.99 -20.66
C ILE A 104 -29.41 -2.30 -20.63
N ALA A 105 -28.53 -2.72 -21.53
CA ALA A 105 -27.15 -2.27 -21.61
C ALA A 105 -26.85 -1.46 -22.87
N ASP A 106 -26.27 -0.27 -22.69
CA ASP A 106 -25.69 0.55 -23.74
C ASP A 106 -24.22 0.14 -23.92
N LEU A 107 -23.84 -0.29 -25.12
CA LEU A 107 -22.50 -0.78 -25.44
C LEU A 107 -21.89 -0.05 -26.64
N THR A 108 -20.58 -0.13 -26.78
CA THR A 108 -19.86 0.30 -27.99
C THR A 108 -18.85 -0.77 -28.38
N LEU A 109 -18.87 -1.17 -29.65
CA LEU A 109 -17.91 -2.11 -30.20
C LEU A 109 -17.01 -1.42 -31.21
N TYR A 110 -15.73 -1.72 -31.12
CA TYR A 110 -14.74 -1.35 -32.12
C TYR A 110 -14.45 -2.57 -32.98
N ALA A 111 -14.75 -2.49 -34.27
CA ALA A 111 -14.49 -3.54 -35.23
C ALA A 111 -13.51 -3.04 -36.30
N LYS A 112 -12.71 -3.95 -36.87
CA LYS A 112 -11.80 -3.66 -37.97
C LYS A 112 -11.80 -4.83 -38.94
N PHE A 113 -11.75 -4.55 -40.23
CA PHE A 113 -11.65 -5.60 -41.24
C PHE A 113 -10.19 -5.99 -41.48
N TYR A 114 -9.93 -7.29 -41.60
CA TYR A 114 -8.59 -7.79 -41.92
C TYR A 114 -8.22 -7.41 -43.35
N LYS A 115 -6.97 -7.00 -43.56
CA LYS A 115 -6.49 -6.57 -44.89
C LYS A 115 -6.23 -7.74 -45.85
N ARG A 116 -6.02 -8.94 -45.32
CA ARG A 116 -5.72 -10.17 -46.06
C ARG A 116 -6.17 -11.38 -45.24
N GLU A 117 -6.31 -12.53 -45.89
CA GLU A 117 -6.40 -13.82 -45.21
C GLU A 117 -5.08 -14.15 -44.51
N GLY A 118 -5.13 -14.84 -43.38
CA GLY A 118 -3.92 -15.15 -42.61
C GLY A 118 -4.19 -15.67 -41.20
N ILE A 119 -3.17 -15.56 -40.36
CA ILE A 119 -3.22 -15.89 -38.94
C ILE A 119 -2.96 -14.59 -38.17
N SER A 120 -3.83 -14.29 -37.21
CA SER A 120 -3.73 -13.11 -36.37
C SER A 120 -2.59 -13.27 -35.35
N GLU A 121 -2.17 -12.19 -34.70
CA GLU A 121 -1.17 -12.21 -33.62
C GLU A 121 -1.55 -13.20 -32.51
N ASN A 122 -2.84 -13.43 -32.30
CA ASN A 122 -3.39 -14.34 -31.30
C ASN A 122 -3.53 -15.80 -31.81
N GLY A 123 -2.93 -16.16 -32.95
CA GLY A 123 -2.98 -17.51 -33.52
C GLY A 123 -4.30 -17.89 -34.20
N ILE A 124 -5.28 -16.97 -34.26
CA ILE A 124 -6.58 -17.23 -34.88
C ILE A 124 -6.45 -17.13 -36.40
N LYS A 125 -6.79 -18.20 -37.13
CA LYS A 125 -6.94 -18.19 -38.58
C LYS A 125 -8.12 -17.30 -38.97
N HIS A 126 -7.87 -16.27 -39.78
CA HIS A 126 -8.87 -15.33 -40.22
C HIS A 126 -8.96 -15.26 -41.75
N GLY A 127 -10.17 -14.97 -42.23
CA GLY A 127 -10.41 -14.66 -43.63
C GLY A 127 -9.91 -13.26 -44.00
N GLY A 128 -10.14 -12.89 -45.25
CA GLY A 128 -9.80 -11.58 -45.78
C GLY A 128 -11.01 -10.79 -46.28
N PRO A 129 -10.77 -9.68 -46.98
CA PRO A 129 -11.81 -8.84 -47.60
C PRO A 129 -12.66 -9.59 -48.62
N VAL A 130 -12.10 -10.62 -49.27
CA VAL A 130 -12.86 -11.48 -50.19
C VAL A 130 -13.91 -12.27 -49.42
N ASN A 131 -13.55 -12.95 -48.32
CA ASN A 131 -14.49 -13.68 -47.47
C ASN A 131 -15.59 -12.77 -46.92
N LEU A 132 -15.24 -11.55 -46.52
CA LEU A 132 -16.21 -10.56 -46.04
C LEU A 132 -17.29 -10.32 -47.10
N ILE A 133 -16.89 -10.08 -48.34
CA ILE A 133 -17.81 -9.77 -49.43
C ILE A 133 -18.63 -10.99 -49.86
N THR A 134 -18.01 -12.17 -49.92
CA THR A 134 -18.67 -13.39 -50.40
C THR A 134 -19.60 -14.02 -49.37
N GLU A 135 -19.23 -13.98 -48.08
CA GLU A 135 -19.96 -14.70 -47.02
C GLU A 135 -20.88 -13.78 -46.20
N VAL A 136 -20.59 -12.48 -46.14
CA VAL A 136 -21.41 -11.52 -45.38
C VAL A 136 -22.25 -10.65 -46.30
N GLY A 137 -21.65 -10.03 -47.30
CA GLY A 137 -22.34 -9.16 -48.25
C GLY A 137 -21.46 -8.02 -48.74
N LEU A 138 -21.99 -7.23 -49.67
CA LEU A 138 -21.25 -6.15 -50.34
C LEU A 138 -21.35 -4.81 -49.60
N THR A 139 -22.37 -4.64 -48.74
CA THR A 139 -22.68 -3.34 -48.16
C THR A 139 -22.20 -3.22 -46.71
N PRO A 140 -21.84 -2.00 -46.26
CA PRO A 140 -21.55 -1.74 -44.84
C PRO A 140 -22.69 -2.15 -43.90
N LYS A 141 -23.94 -2.06 -44.36
CA LYS A 141 -25.12 -2.49 -43.61
C LYS A 141 -25.09 -3.99 -43.32
N ASP A 142 -24.71 -4.82 -44.28
CA ASP A 142 -24.61 -6.27 -44.11
C ASP A 142 -23.52 -6.63 -43.09
N TRP A 143 -22.37 -5.97 -43.19
CA TRP A 143 -21.25 -6.16 -42.28
C TRP A 143 -21.64 -5.79 -40.84
N PHE A 144 -22.26 -4.63 -40.66
CA PHE A 144 -22.66 -4.16 -39.33
C PHE A 144 -23.77 -5.03 -38.75
N ASN A 145 -24.72 -5.49 -39.57
CA ASN A 145 -25.75 -6.43 -39.14
C ASN A 145 -25.18 -7.81 -38.76
N ARG A 146 -24.12 -8.26 -39.44
CA ARG A 146 -23.42 -9.50 -39.06
C ARG A 146 -22.72 -9.35 -37.71
N ILE A 147 -22.00 -8.25 -37.51
CA ILE A 147 -21.32 -7.95 -36.25
C ILE A 147 -22.35 -7.82 -35.13
N ARG A 148 -23.42 -7.05 -35.34
CA ARG A 148 -24.52 -6.88 -34.38
C ARG A 148 -25.09 -8.21 -33.92
N ARG A 149 -25.52 -9.08 -34.85
CA ARG A 149 -26.15 -10.37 -34.50
C ARG A 149 -25.21 -11.27 -33.71
N ASN A 150 -23.92 -11.28 -34.04
CA ASN A 150 -22.95 -12.07 -33.30
C ASN A 150 -22.67 -11.47 -31.92
N ALA A 151 -22.53 -10.14 -31.84
CA ALA A 151 -22.35 -9.42 -30.59
C ALA A 151 -23.53 -9.62 -29.64
N GLU A 152 -24.76 -9.46 -30.12
CA GLU A 152 -25.97 -9.71 -29.34
C GLU A 152 -25.98 -11.15 -28.78
N GLY A 153 -25.68 -12.14 -29.61
CA GLY A 153 -25.67 -13.53 -29.20
C GLY A 153 -24.60 -13.85 -28.14
N GLU A 154 -23.36 -13.43 -28.36
CA GLU A 154 -22.25 -13.73 -27.44
C GLU A 154 -22.31 -12.90 -26.15
N LEU A 155 -22.65 -11.61 -26.24
CA LEU A 155 -22.79 -10.76 -25.05
C LEU A 155 -23.98 -11.15 -24.20
N ARG A 156 -25.15 -11.49 -24.80
CA ARG A 156 -26.29 -12.02 -24.03
C ARG A 156 -25.94 -13.31 -23.32
N ARG A 157 -25.25 -14.22 -24.00
CA ARG A 157 -24.80 -15.49 -23.39
C ARG A 157 -23.87 -15.22 -22.22
N ALA A 158 -22.80 -14.44 -22.41
CA ALA A 158 -21.78 -14.25 -21.38
C ALA A 158 -22.26 -13.39 -20.20
N LEU A 159 -22.95 -12.28 -20.47
CA LEU A 159 -23.46 -11.39 -19.41
C LEU A 159 -24.71 -11.94 -18.72
N GLY A 160 -25.50 -12.76 -19.42
CA GLY A 160 -26.66 -13.43 -18.84
C GLY A 160 -26.31 -14.54 -17.84
N GLU A 161 -25.06 -15.01 -17.83
CA GLU A 161 -24.52 -15.92 -16.79
C GLU A 161 -24.35 -15.25 -15.42
N LEU A 162 -24.42 -13.91 -15.34
CA LEU A 162 -24.30 -13.19 -14.08
C LEU A 162 -25.67 -13.08 -13.40
N THR A 163 -25.68 -13.13 -12.06
CA THR A 163 -26.83 -12.68 -11.26
C THR A 163 -26.90 -11.15 -11.23
N THR A 164 -28.05 -10.60 -10.84
CA THR A 164 -28.21 -9.14 -10.62
C THR A 164 -27.14 -8.58 -9.68
N ALA A 165 -26.86 -9.27 -8.56
CA ALA A 165 -25.84 -8.84 -7.60
C ALA A 165 -24.43 -8.87 -8.19
N GLN A 166 -24.09 -9.94 -8.93
CA GLN A 166 -22.78 -10.07 -9.58
C GLN A 166 -22.58 -9.05 -10.70
N PHE A 167 -23.64 -8.65 -11.38
CA PHE A 167 -23.59 -7.64 -12.44
C PHE A 167 -23.14 -6.28 -11.90
N TYR A 168 -23.31 -5.97 -10.61
CA TYR A 168 -22.75 -4.76 -10.00
C TYR A 168 -21.22 -4.79 -9.88
N ASN A 169 -20.61 -5.98 -9.83
CA ASN A 169 -19.15 -6.12 -9.74
C ASN A 169 -18.49 -5.82 -11.09
N PRO A 170 -17.66 -4.75 -11.20
CA PRO A 170 -16.99 -4.40 -12.45
C PRO A 170 -16.08 -5.51 -12.98
N LEU A 171 -15.36 -6.22 -12.09
CA LEU A 171 -14.39 -7.25 -12.48
C LEU A 171 -15.07 -8.44 -13.14
N LEU A 172 -16.18 -8.91 -12.56
CA LEU A 172 -16.95 -10.03 -13.11
C LEU A 172 -17.57 -9.66 -14.46
N ARG A 173 -18.06 -8.42 -14.62
CA ARG A 173 -18.56 -7.95 -15.92
C ARG A 173 -17.47 -7.91 -16.97
N GLU A 174 -16.31 -7.37 -16.63
CA GLU A 174 -15.17 -7.30 -17.55
C GLU A 174 -14.70 -8.69 -17.97
N GLU A 175 -14.64 -9.65 -17.03
CA GLU A 175 -14.32 -11.04 -17.33
C GLU A 175 -15.31 -11.65 -18.35
N LYS A 176 -16.62 -11.46 -18.15
CA LYS A 176 -17.64 -11.95 -19.09
C LYS A 176 -17.58 -11.26 -20.44
N ILE A 177 -17.33 -9.95 -20.47
CA ILE A 177 -17.14 -9.19 -21.72
C ILE A 177 -15.92 -9.71 -22.47
N ASN A 178 -14.81 -9.96 -21.78
CA ASN A 178 -13.60 -10.53 -22.38
C ASN A 178 -13.83 -11.94 -22.93
N ARG A 179 -14.60 -12.78 -22.22
CA ARG A 179 -15.03 -14.09 -22.74
C ARG A 179 -15.86 -13.93 -24.01
N ALA A 180 -16.86 -13.04 -24.02
CA ALA A 180 -17.67 -12.77 -25.20
C ALA A 180 -16.81 -12.24 -26.36
N HIS A 181 -15.85 -11.35 -26.09
CA HIS A 181 -14.93 -10.79 -27.08
C HIS A 181 -14.10 -11.86 -27.78
N LYS A 182 -13.56 -12.82 -27.03
CA LYS A 182 -12.85 -13.98 -27.58
C LYS A 182 -13.78 -14.82 -28.47
N ALA A 183 -14.96 -15.18 -27.97
CA ALA A 183 -15.94 -15.97 -28.71
C ALA A 183 -16.44 -15.26 -29.99
N MET A 184 -16.63 -13.94 -29.94
CA MET A 184 -16.96 -13.13 -31.12
C MET A 184 -15.83 -13.18 -32.14
N ASN A 185 -14.59 -13.00 -31.72
CA ASN A 185 -13.43 -13.03 -32.61
C ASN A 185 -13.24 -14.40 -33.26
N GLU A 186 -13.44 -15.51 -32.53
CA GLU A 186 -13.39 -16.86 -33.10
C GLU A 186 -14.42 -17.04 -34.23
N LYS A 187 -15.64 -16.52 -34.05
CA LYS A 187 -16.73 -16.65 -35.03
C LYS A 187 -16.64 -15.68 -36.19
N LEU A 188 -16.14 -14.47 -35.96
CA LEU A 188 -16.09 -13.38 -36.94
C LEU A 188 -14.79 -13.36 -37.74
N ALA A 189 -13.70 -13.92 -37.19
CA ALA A 189 -12.40 -13.97 -37.87
C ALA A 189 -12.49 -14.65 -39.24
N ARG A 190 -13.25 -15.75 -39.38
CA ARG A 190 -13.42 -16.45 -40.67
C ARG A 190 -13.96 -15.56 -41.78
N PHE A 191 -14.78 -14.56 -41.42
CA PHE A 191 -15.35 -13.61 -42.36
C PHE A 191 -14.43 -12.42 -42.67
N GLY A 192 -13.22 -12.38 -42.09
CA GLY A 192 -12.32 -11.23 -42.22
C GLY A 192 -12.69 -10.06 -41.32
N ILE A 193 -13.42 -10.29 -40.23
CA ILE A 193 -13.82 -9.27 -39.25
C ILE A 193 -13.07 -9.51 -37.93
N ALA A 194 -12.43 -8.47 -37.40
CA ALA A 194 -11.81 -8.46 -36.07
C ALA A 194 -12.59 -7.52 -35.14
N VAL A 195 -13.06 -8.03 -34.01
CA VAL A 195 -13.55 -7.20 -32.91
C VAL A 195 -12.34 -6.79 -32.08
N LYS A 196 -12.03 -5.49 -32.07
CA LYS A 196 -10.90 -4.94 -31.32
C LYS A 196 -11.23 -4.81 -29.86
N ASP A 197 -12.37 -4.24 -29.53
CA ASP A 197 -12.76 -4.03 -28.13
C ASP A 197 -14.28 -3.88 -27.99
N VAL A 198 -14.79 -4.17 -26.79
CA VAL A 198 -16.19 -4.04 -26.40
C VAL A 198 -16.30 -3.29 -25.09
N LEU A 199 -16.93 -2.12 -25.14
CA LEU A 199 -17.10 -1.24 -24.00
C LEU A 199 -18.55 -1.26 -23.53
N LEU A 200 -18.76 -1.68 -22.28
CA LEU A 200 -20.04 -1.49 -21.58
C LEU A 200 -20.08 -0.08 -20.99
N ARG A 201 -20.97 0.77 -21.51
CA ARG A 201 -21.03 2.19 -21.12
C ARG A 201 -21.98 2.42 -19.95
N ARG A 202 -23.22 1.97 -20.10
CA ARG A 202 -24.27 2.13 -19.10
C ARG A 202 -25.16 0.90 -19.10
N TYR A 203 -25.71 0.58 -17.95
CA TYR A 203 -26.75 -0.43 -17.81
C TYR A 203 -27.83 0.10 -16.89
N ILE A 204 -29.05 -0.37 -17.09
CA ILE A 204 -30.20 -0.14 -16.22
C ILE A 204 -30.94 -1.46 -16.08
N TYR A 205 -31.67 -1.61 -14.98
CA TYR A 205 -32.60 -2.72 -14.80
C TYR A 205 -34.01 -2.24 -15.12
N GLU A 206 -34.82 -3.09 -15.75
CA GLU A 206 -36.19 -2.73 -16.13
C GLU A 206 -37.10 -2.53 -14.91
N ALA A 207 -36.85 -3.26 -13.82
CA ALA A 207 -37.55 -3.08 -12.55
C ALA A 207 -36.78 -2.10 -11.64
N GLU A 208 -37.21 -0.84 -11.64
CA GLU A 208 -36.60 0.24 -10.84
C GLU A 208 -36.60 -0.05 -9.33
N GLN A 209 -37.66 -0.71 -8.82
CA GLN A 209 -37.76 -1.12 -7.42
C GLN A 209 -36.66 -2.11 -6.98
N ILE A 210 -36.19 -2.96 -7.89
CA ILE A 210 -35.13 -3.93 -7.61
C ILE A 210 -33.80 -3.22 -7.38
N ASN A 211 -33.52 -2.14 -8.12
CA ASN A 211 -32.28 -1.38 -7.95
C ASN A 211 -32.18 -0.73 -6.58
N GLU A 212 -33.23 -0.04 -6.16
CA GLU A 212 -33.23 0.60 -4.85
C GLU A 212 -33.21 -0.40 -3.71
N ALA A 213 -33.94 -1.52 -3.83
CA ALA A 213 -33.98 -2.55 -2.80
C ALA A 213 -32.61 -3.25 -2.65
N ILE A 214 -31.95 -3.57 -3.77
CA ILE A 214 -30.60 -4.16 -3.74
C ILE A 214 -29.59 -3.16 -3.24
N PHE A 215 -29.66 -1.89 -3.66
CA PHE A 215 -28.79 -0.84 -3.16
C PHE A 215 -28.95 -0.68 -1.65
N ARG A 216 -30.19 -0.61 -1.15
CA ARG A 216 -30.50 -0.55 0.28
C ARG A 216 -29.98 -1.77 1.04
N LYS A 217 -30.17 -2.98 0.49
CA LYS A 217 -29.66 -4.22 1.11
C LYS A 217 -28.12 -4.23 1.19
N ASN A 218 -27.43 -3.87 0.11
CA ASN A 218 -25.97 -3.81 0.08
C ASN A 218 -25.44 -2.76 1.08
N LEU A 219 -26.10 -1.60 1.16
CA LEU A 219 -25.77 -0.58 2.15
C LEU A 219 -25.95 -1.11 3.57
N GLN A 220 -27.07 -1.78 3.84
CA GLN A 220 -27.35 -2.39 5.13
C GLN A 220 -26.33 -3.48 5.50
N GLU A 221 -25.94 -4.36 4.56
CA GLU A 221 -24.90 -5.37 4.78
C GLU A 221 -23.53 -4.73 5.08
N GLN A 222 -23.20 -3.63 4.41
CA GLN A 222 -22.00 -2.84 4.68
C GLN A 222 -22.04 -2.21 6.07
N GLU A 223 -23.19 -1.67 6.49
CA GLU A 223 -23.38 -1.13 7.85
C GLU A 223 -23.27 -2.22 8.91
N VAL A 224 -23.87 -3.40 8.69
CA VAL A 224 -23.75 -4.54 9.61
C VAL A 224 -22.29 -4.97 9.77
N ARG A 225 -21.55 -5.06 8.66
CA ARG A 225 -20.12 -5.40 8.67
C ARG A 225 -19.28 -4.32 9.36
N LEU A 226 -19.56 -3.05 9.09
CA LEU A 226 -18.89 -1.95 9.76
C LEU A 226 -19.13 -2.02 11.27
N ASN A 227 -20.37 -2.22 11.69
CA ASN A 227 -20.73 -2.35 13.10
C ASN A 227 -20.08 -3.57 13.76
N SER A 228 -19.95 -4.71 13.06
CA SER A 228 -19.24 -5.87 13.60
C SER A 228 -17.74 -5.60 13.78
N ILE A 229 -17.11 -4.96 12.80
CA ILE A 229 -15.69 -4.56 12.89
C ILE A 229 -15.49 -3.54 14.02
N LEU A 230 -16.40 -2.59 14.19
CA LEU A 230 -16.36 -1.61 15.27
C LEU A 230 -16.51 -2.28 16.65
N ARG A 231 -17.37 -3.30 16.77
CA ARG A 231 -17.51 -4.08 18.01
C ARG A 231 -16.23 -4.83 18.34
N GLU A 232 -15.66 -5.55 17.38
CA GLU A 232 -14.40 -6.26 17.54
C GLU A 232 -13.26 -5.31 17.95
N PHE A 233 -13.20 -4.13 17.33
CA PHE A 233 -12.24 -3.09 17.68
C PHE A 233 -12.42 -2.58 19.13
N GLU A 234 -13.66 -2.34 19.57
CA GLU A 234 -13.93 -1.92 20.95
C GLU A 234 -13.64 -3.02 21.98
N GLU A 235 -13.86 -4.28 21.65
CA GLU A 235 -13.46 -5.43 22.49
C GLU A 235 -11.94 -5.49 22.67
N VAL A 236 -11.19 -5.44 21.57
CA VAL A 236 -9.72 -5.39 21.60
C VAL A 236 -9.23 -4.18 22.40
N ARG A 237 -9.87 -3.02 22.23
CA ARG A 237 -9.54 -1.80 22.98
C ARG A 237 -9.81 -1.96 24.47
N ALA A 238 -10.90 -2.61 24.85
CA ALA A 238 -11.22 -2.90 26.25
C ALA A 238 -10.22 -3.88 26.88
N GLU A 239 -9.80 -4.89 26.13
CA GLU A 239 -8.76 -5.84 26.56
C GLU A 239 -7.40 -5.14 26.74
N LEU A 240 -6.99 -4.31 25.77
CA LEU A 240 -5.78 -3.49 25.89
C LEU A 240 -5.82 -2.57 27.11
N ARG A 241 -6.98 -1.97 27.43
CA ARG A 241 -7.16 -1.16 28.64
C ARG A 241 -6.98 -1.98 29.91
N LYS A 242 -7.59 -3.17 29.99
CA LYS A 242 -7.41 -4.09 31.15
C LYS A 242 -5.96 -4.51 31.31
N THR A 243 -5.32 -4.88 30.22
CA THR A 243 -3.91 -5.30 30.18
C THR A 243 -3.00 -4.16 30.63
N ARG A 244 -3.18 -2.95 30.09
CA ARG A 244 -2.44 -1.76 30.52
C ARG A 244 -2.65 -1.47 32.01
N ALA A 245 -3.89 -1.48 32.50
CA ALA A 245 -4.17 -1.23 33.91
C ALA A 245 -3.52 -2.28 34.84
N LYS A 246 -3.50 -3.55 34.43
CA LYS A 246 -2.81 -4.63 35.15
C LYS A 246 -1.31 -4.39 35.21
N TYR A 247 -0.67 -4.08 34.08
CA TYR A 247 0.76 -3.82 34.03
C TYR A 247 1.14 -2.52 34.76
N ASP A 248 0.33 -1.46 34.69
CA ASP A 248 0.57 -0.23 35.45
C ASP A 248 0.53 -0.49 36.96
N ALA A 249 -0.42 -1.32 37.41
CA ALA A 249 -0.48 -1.75 38.82
C ALA A 249 0.74 -2.59 39.20
N GLU A 250 1.14 -3.54 38.36
CA GLU A 250 2.31 -4.40 38.58
C GLU A 250 3.64 -3.64 38.58
N ILE A 251 3.78 -2.64 37.69
CA ILE A 251 4.93 -1.73 37.68
C ILE A 251 4.96 -0.95 39.00
N LYS A 252 3.82 -0.42 39.45
CA LYS A 252 3.74 0.34 40.70
C LYS A 252 4.08 -0.52 41.92
N THR A 253 3.55 -1.74 42.01
CA THR A 253 3.89 -2.67 43.11
C THR A 253 5.36 -3.07 43.07
N THR A 254 5.91 -3.31 41.87
CA THR A 254 7.33 -3.63 41.67
C THR A 254 8.23 -2.48 42.10
N ILE A 255 7.90 -1.24 41.76
CA ILE A 255 8.63 -0.04 42.20
C ILE A 255 8.59 0.08 43.73
N VAL A 256 7.42 -0.07 44.36
CA VAL A 256 7.28 0.01 45.82
C VAL A 256 8.07 -1.10 46.51
N SER A 257 8.02 -2.33 46.00
CA SER A 257 8.81 -3.46 46.51
C SER A 257 10.31 -3.22 46.37
N GLY A 258 10.75 -2.70 45.21
CA GLY A 258 12.14 -2.32 44.98
C GLY A 258 12.63 -1.25 45.95
N GLN A 259 11.83 -0.21 46.20
CA GLN A 259 12.14 0.83 47.20
C GLN A 259 12.17 0.28 48.62
N ALA A 260 11.25 -0.61 48.99
CA ALA A 260 11.24 -1.26 50.30
C ALA A 260 12.49 -2.14 50.49
N LYS A 261 12.86 -2.96 49.50
CA LYS A 261 14.09 -3.77 49.53
C LYS A 261 15.33 -2.88 49.62
N ALA A 262 15.40 -1.81 48.86
CA ALA A 262 16.51 -0.86 48.94
C ALA A 262 16.59 -0.18 50.31
N ARG A 263 15.46 0.11 50.95
CA ARG A 263 15.41 0.66 52.32
C ARG A 263 15.95 -0.35 53.33
N VAL A 264 15.49 -1.60 53.28
CA VAL A 264 15.98 -2.67 54.16
C VAL A 264 17.48 -2.86 53.99
N LEU A 265 17.97 -2.95 52.74
CA LEU A 265 19.39 -3.12 52.45
C LEU A 265 20.23 -1.94 52.96
N ARG A 266 19.74 -0.70 52.85
CA ARG A 266 20.41 0.47 53.46
C ARG A 266 20.44 0.37 54.98
N SER A 267 19.32 0.01 55.60
CA SER A 267 19.26 -0.14 57.06
C SER A 267 20.17 -1.26 57.59
N GLU A 268 20.30 -2.37 56.86
CA GLU A 268 21.26 -3.43 57.15
C GLU A 268 22.71 -2.94 56.99
N GLY A 269 22.99 -2.16 55.93
CA GLY A 269 24.28 -1.50 55.73
C GLY A 269 24.64 -0.55 56.87
N ASP A 270 23.70 0.32 57.27
CA ASP A 270 23.87 1.26 58.39
C ASP A 270 24.10 0.52 59.72
N LEU A 271 23.39 -0.60 59.94
CA LEU A 271 23.58 -1.45 61.12
C LEU A 271 24.98 -2.06 61.12
N PHE A 272 25.39 -2.64 60.00
CA PHE A 272 26.72 -3.25 59.85
C PHE A 272 27.84 -2.21 60.04
N GLU A 273 27.69 -1.01 59.49
CA GLU A 273 28.64 0.09 59.68
C GLU A 273 28.75 0.48 61.16
N LYS A 274 27.62 0.63 61.86
CA LYS A 274 27.60 0.94 63.29
C LYS A 274 28.22 -0.17 64.14
N GLU A 275 27.96 -1.44 63.84
CA GLU A 275 28.59 -2.56 64.53
C GLU A 275 30.11 -2.58 64.31
N ALA A 276 30.56 -2.31 63.09
CA ALA A 276 31.98 -2.23 62.76
C ALA A 276 32.67 -1.07 63.47
N GLN A 277 32.04 0.11 63.50
CA GLN A 277 32.52 1.28 64.26
C GLN A 277 32.58 0.96 65.76
N ALA A 278 31.52 0.41 66.34
CA ALA A 278 31.49 0.04 67.75
C ALA A 278 32.57 -0.98 68.14
N LYS A 279 32.83 -1.98 67.29
CA LYS A 279 33.94 -2.93 67.48
C LYS A 279 35.31 -2.23 67.39
N GLY A 280 35.47 -1.31 66.45
CA GLY A 280 36.68 -0.49 66.34
C GLY A 280 36.91 0.36 67.58
N ASP A 281 35.88 1.06 68.05
CA ASP A 281 35.92 1.87 69.27
C ASP A 281 36.21 1.04 70.51
N LEU A 282 35.62 -0.16 70.61
CA LEU A 282 35.92 -1.12 71.67
C LEU A 282 37.40 -1.53 71.64
N MET A 283 37.95 -1.91 70.48
CA MET A 283 39.37 -2.25 70.35
C MET A 283 40.29 -1.09 70.73
N VAL A 284 39.94 0.15 70.35
CA VAL A 284 40.69 1.36 70.73
C VAL A 284 40.58 1.59 72.24
N ALA A 285 39.41 1.40 72.83
CA ALA A 285 39.18 1.54 74.27
C ALA A 285 39.96 0.48 75.06
N GLU A 286 39.95 -0.78 74.63
CA GLU A 286 40.74 -1.87 75.20
C GLU A 286 42.24 -1.58 75.10
N ALA A 287 42.72 -1.13 73.94
CA ALA A 287 44.11 -0.75 73.74
C ALA A 287 44.50 0.41 74.67
N LYS A 288 43.64 1.45 74.79
CA LYS A 288 43.84 2.55 75.74
C LYS A 288 43.84 2.05 77.19
N ALA A 289 42.90 1.20 77.58
CA ALA A 289 42.82 0.62 78.92
C ALA A 289 44.07 -0.19 79.24
N LYS A 290 44.59 -0.97 78.29
CA LYS A 290 45.85 -1.72 78.43
C LYS A 290 47.06 -0.80 78.53
N VAL A 291 47.12 0.28 77.76
CA VAL A 291 48.16 1.30 77.91
C VAL A 291 48.08 1.96 79.28
N THR A 292 46.87 2.30 79.74
CA THR A 292 46.65 2.90 81.06
C THR A 292 47.03 1.93 82.19
N SER A 293 46.69 0.64 82.08
CA SER A 293 47.06 -0.37 83.08
C SER A 293 48.56 -0.64 83.08
N LEU A 294 49.21 -0.71 81.91
CA LEU A 294 50.67 -0.80 81.80
C LEU A 294 51.35 0.45 82.40
N LYS A 295 50.83 1.65 82.14
CA LYS A 295 51.30 2.89 82.79
C LYS A 295 51.15 2.79 84.30
N ALA A 296 49.99 2.38 84.81
CA ALA A 296 49.73 2.20 86.25
C ALA A 296 50.67 1.16 86.88
N ALA A 297 50.93 0.04 86.20
CA ALA A 297 51.89 -0.97 86.64
C ALA A 297 53.32 -0.42 86.72
N VAL A 298 53.75 0.36 85.71
CA VAL A 298 55.04 1.07 85.73
C VAL A 298 55.11 2.07 86.89
N PHE A 299 54.01 2.77 87.19
CA PHE A 299 53.94 3.68 88.34
C PHE A 299 54.03 2.96 89.69
N ASN A 300 53.50 1.74 89.80
CA ASN A 300 53.49 0.98 91.05
C ASN A 300 54.81 0.20 91.33
N GLN A 301 55.65 -0.06 90.33
CA GLN A 301 56.75 -1.04 90.46
C GLN A 301 58.19 -0.48 90.48
N GLY A 302 58.45 0.83 90.56
CA GLY A 302 59.83 1.26 90.80
C GLY A 302 60.12 2.75 90.77
N LEU A 303 61.34 3.10 91.20
CA LEU A 303 61.94 4.45 91.29
C LEU A 303 61.69 5.40 90.09
N GLY A 304 61.25 4.89 88.93
CA GLY A 304 60.84 5.68 87.76
C GLY A 304 59.57 6.55 87.96
N ALA A 305 58.68 6.19 88.90
CA ALA A 305 57.46 6.96 89.16
C ALA A 305 57.74 8.39 89.66
N LYS A 306 58.75 8.56 90.53
CA LYS A 306 59.16 9.88 91.03
C LYS A 306 59.78 10.76 89.94
N LEU A 307 60.58 10.16 89.05
CA LEU A 307 61.23 10.87 87.93
C LEU A 307 60.23 11.31 86.84
N TYR A 308 59.20 10.50 86.56
CA TYR A 308 58.16 10.87 85.59
C TYR A 308 57.26 11.99 86.13
N VAL A 309 56.81 11.89 87.38
CA VAL A 309 55.99 12.93 88.02
C VAL A 309 56.78 14.25 88.14
N ALA A 310 58.06 14.19 88.53
CA ALA A 310 58.92 15.36 88.54
C ALA A 310 59.09 15.99 87.14
N ARG A 311 59.25 15.18 86.09
CA ARG A 311 59.37 15.66 84.70
C ARG A 311 58.08 16.33 84.19
N GLU A 312 56.91 15.80 84.53
CA GLU A 312 55.63 16.37 84.07
C GLU A 312 55.22 17.62 84.88
N LEU A 313 55.56 17.66 86.18
CA LEU A 313 55.52 18.89 86.98
C LEU A 313 56.48 19.95 86.45
N LEU A 314 57.70 19.57 86.01
CA LEU A 314 58.66 20.48 85.38
C LEU A 314 58.13 21.08 84.07
N LYS A 315 57.43 20.30 83.24
CA LYS A 315 56.76 20.84 82.03
C LYS A 315 55.68 21.85 82.38
N LEU A 316 54.86 21.57 83.40
CA LEU A 316 53.84 22.50 83.89
C LEU A 316 54.46 23.77 84.49
N LEU A 317 55.54 23.65 85.28
CA LEU A 317 56.29 24.80 85.80
C LEU A 317 56.91 25.65 84.66
N SER A 318 57.41 25.01 83.60
CA SER A 318 57.98 25.73 82.45
C SER A 318 56.93 26.44 81.59
N ALA A 319 55.67 26.05 81.68
CA ALA A 319 54.54 26.68 80.99
C ALA A 319 53.98 27.90 81.75
N ILE A 320 54.29 28.04 83.04
CA ILE A 320 53.89 29.21 83.85
C ILE A 320 54.90 30.34 83.60
N LYS A 321 54.65 31.12 82.56
CA LYS A 321 55.32 32.41 82.31
C LYS A 321 54.58 33.51 83.06
N GLY A 322 55.16 33.98 84.16
CA GLY A 322 54.90 35.31 84.71
C GLY A 322 54.13 35.33 86.03
N GLY A 323 54.82 35.73 87.10
CA GLY A 323 54.23 36.06 88.39
C GLY A 323 55.14 35.63 89.54
N VAL A 324 55.94 36.57 90.04
CA VAL A 324 56.83 36.39 91.20
C VAL A 324 55.95 36.07 92.42
N LEU A 325 56.10 34.87 92.98
CA LEU A 325 55.65 34.53 94.34
C LEU A 325 56.90 34.22 95.16
N SER A 326 57.35 35.21 95.91
CA SER A 326 58.25 35.02 97.05
C SER A 326 57.54 34.16 98.11
N ASP A 327 58.26 33.16 98.62
CA ASP A 327 57.84 32.10 99.57
C ASP A 327 57.01 30.94 99.00
N PHE A 328 57.54 30.30 97.97
CA PHE A 328 57.12 28.94 97.57
C PHE A 328 58.21 27.92 97.93
N ASN A 329 57.93 27.03 98.88
CA ASN A 329 58.77 25.86 99.15
C ASN A 329 58.19 24.63 98.43
N PRO A 330 58.75 24.23 97.27
CA PRO A 330 58.21 23.17 96.42
C PRO A 330 58.34 21.74 97.00
N LEU A 331 58.85 21.59 98.22
CA LEU A 331 59.06 20.29 98.87
C LEU A 331 58.02 19.97 99.95
N ASP A 332 57.13 20.90 100.29
CA ASP A 332 56.03 20.66 101.24
C ASP A 332 54.73 20.29 100.50
N VAL A 333 54.49 18.98 100.40
CA VAL A 333 53.39 18.40 99.64
C VAL A 333 52.02 18.79 100.20
N SER A 334 51.92 19.02 101.51
CA SER A 334 50.67 19.32 102.20
C SER A 334 50.19 20.75 101.92
N ASP A 335 51.11 21.72 101.84
CA ASP A 335 50.76 23.13 101.60
C ASP A 335 50.34 23.38 100.14
N VAL A 336 50.89 22.58 99.21
CA VAL A 336 50.49 22.58 97.80
C VAL A 336 49.07 22.02 97.62
N LEU A 337 48.73 20.91 98.28
CA LEU A 337 47.41 20.28 98.14
C LEU A 337 46.25 21.17 98.63
N ASN A 338 46.46 21.92 99.72
CA ASN A 338 45.46 22.85 100.25
C ASN A 338 45.23 24.06 99.35
N LYS A 339 46.28 24.64 98.75
CA LYS A 339 46.15 25.83 97.87
C LYS A 339 45.55 25.52 96.49
N PHE A 340 45.61 24.26 96.05
CA PHE A 340 44.92 23.80 94.84
C PHE A 340 43.50 23.23 95.10
N GLY A 341 42.98 23.38 96.33
CA GLY A 341 41.56 23.21 96.62
C GLY A 341 41.06 21.77 96.74
N VAL A 342 41.94 20.81 97.04
CA VAL A 342 41.53 19.41 97.28
C VAL A 342 41.34 19.20 98.78
N ASN A 343 40.09 19.34 99.25
CA ASN A 343 39.66 18.89 100.57
C ASN A 343 39.23 17.41 100.51
N GLU A 344 39.67 16.60 101.48
CA GLU A 344 39.35 15.16 101.61
C GLU A 344 37.85 14.80 101.71
N ASN A 345 36.94 15.78 101.78
CA ASN A 345 35.51 15.57 102.07
C ASN A 345 34.55 15.61 100.84
N SER A 346 35.03 15.53 99.60
CA SER A 346 34.18 15.64 98.40
C SER A 346 33.97 14.34 97.60
N LEU A 347 34.41 13.18 98.09
CA LEU A 347 34.31 11.91 97.34
C LEU A 347 33.05 11.06 97.62
N GLU A 348 32.12 11.47 98.49
CA GLU A 348 30.96 10.63 98.87
C GLU A 348 29.60 10.97 98.21
N LYS A 349 29.53 11.82 97.17
CA LYS A 349 28.22 12.29 96.66
C LYS A 349 27.86 12.06 95.19
N ASN A 350 28.57 11.21 94.43
CA ASN A 350 28.30 11.08 92.99
C ASN A 350 28.04 9.67 92.43
N ASP A 351 27.53 8.73 93.23
CA ASP A 351 27.10 7.40 92.73
C ASP A 351 25.61 7.10 92.98
N GLN A 352 24.73 8.10 92.82
CA GLN A 352 23.31 7.85 92.53
C GLN A 352 22.79 8.87 91.51
N GLN A 353 22.98 8.56 90.22
CA GLN A 353 22.06 8.94 89.13
C GLN A 353 22.20 7.99 87.94
#